data_AF-A0A7K3DPZ3-F1
#
_entry.id   AF-A0A7K3DPZ3-F1
#
_cell.length_a   1.000
_cell.length_b   1.000
_cell.length_c   1.000
_cell.angle_alpha   90.00
_cell.angle_beta   90.00
_cell.angle_gamma   90.00
#
_symmetry.space_group_name_H-M   'P 1'
#
loop_
_entity.id
_entity.type
_entity.pdbx_description
1 polymer ?
#
loop_
_entity_poly.entity_id
_entity_poly.type
_entity_poly.pdbx_seq_one_letter_code
_entity_poly.pdbx_strand_id
1 'polypeptide(L)'
;MRTTRTTRTTSTAGTSQAAPTSGALSAGARAGAPGSPLRNRRPRRRTLAAVAGAGALLMVTGCGAADMTKQSSPFANAHGAKTVTLSVQSWVGAQANVAVAQYLLEHELGYRVDTVQVDEVPAWDALSQGRVDAILEDWGHPDQEARYVKDKKTIVNGGGLGVTGHIGWFVPTYFAKEHPDVTNWKNLNKYASQLKTAESGGKGQLLDGSPSYVTNDKALVKNLKLNYQVVFSGSEAAQITQMKQFAKQKKPFLSYWYQPQWLFKKVPMTEVKLPPYKEGCDADPDAITCAYPKTPLQKYLNADFAHDGGEAAAFLKNFHWTTEDQNEVSLLIAEQKLTPDQAAKKWIDRHRSTWKAWLPK
;
A
#
# COMPACT_ATOMS: atom_id res chain seq x y z
N MET A 1 21.28 16.98 -67.69
CA MET A 1 20.71 16.88 -69.05
C MET A 1 19.85 15.62 -69.09
N ARG A 2 18.55 15.79 -69.43
CA ARG A 2 17.55 14.81 -69.95
C ARG A 2 17.34 13.45 -69.22
N THR A 3 16.16 12.90 -68.98
CA THR A 3 14.72 13.29 -68.89
C THR A 3 13.93 11.97 -68.76
N THR A 4 13.04 11.88 -67.76
CA THR A 4 11.70 11.22 -67.77
C THR A 4 11.48 9.78 -68.30
N ARG A 5 10.85 8.93 -67.46
CA ARG A 5 9.46 8.47 -67.75
C ARG A 5 8.72 7.95 -66.51
N THR A 6 7.48 8.42 -66.43
CA THR A 6 6.40 8.16 -65.47
C THR A 6 5.71 6.82 -65.77
N THR A 7 5.17 6.15 -64.75
CA THR A 7 3.92 5.37 -64.91
C THR A 7 3.15 5.36 -63.59
N ARG A 8 1.84 5.56 -63.75
CA ARG A 8 0.79 5.78 -62.75
C ARG A 8 -0.20 4.63 -62.94
N THR A 9 -0.62 3.96 -61.88
CA THR A 9 -1.74 3.02 -61.91
C THR A 9 -2.69 3.32 -60.76
N THR A 10 -3.94 3.62 -61.13
CA THR A 10 -5.12 3.86 -60.31
C THR A 10 -6.07 2.68 -60.47
N SER A 11 -6.72 2.23 -59.39
CA SER A 11 -7.95 1.41 -59.39
C SER A 11 -8.60 1.54 -58.00
N THR A 12 -9.63 2.38 -57.82
CA THR A 12 -11.08 2.07 -57.69
C THR A 12 -11.40 1.03 -56.60
N ALA A 13 -11.92 1.46 -55.44
CA ALA A 13 -13.33 1.70 -55.10
C ALA A 13 -14.10 0.41 -54.74
N GLY A 14 -14.61 0.36 -53.50
CA GLY A 14 -15.42 -0.74 -52.96
C GLY A 14 -16.04 -0.38 -51.61
N THR A 15 -17.08 0.46 -51.65
CA THR A 15 -18.02 0.73 -50.56
C THR A 15 -18.98 -0.45 -50.36
N SER A 16 -19.27 -0.82 -49.12
CA SER A 16 -20.53 -1.47 -48.74
C SER A 16 -20.94 -1.04 -47.33
N GLN A 17 -22.11 -0.41 -47.28
CA GLN A 17 -22.88 -0.01 -46.10
C GLN A 17 -24.03 -1.03 -45.87
N ALA A 18 -24.64 -0.89 -44.68
CA ALA A 18 -26.00 -1.28 -44.27
C ALA A 18 -26.13 -2.71 -43.70
N ALA A 19 -26.93 -2.99 -42.67
CA ALA A 19 -27.73 -2.23 -41.70
C ALA A 19 -28.34 -3.29 -40.72
N PRO A 20 -28.92 -2.90 -39.57
CA PRO A 20 -29.30 -3.80 -38.49
C PRO A 20 -30.75 -4.30 -38.60
N THR A 21 -31.06 -5.44 -37.97
CA THR A 21 -32.44 -5.92 -37.81
C THR A 21 -32.88 -5.88 -36.36
N SER A 22 -33.91 -5.07 -36.14
CA SER A 22 -34.77 -4.98 -34.96
C SER A 22 -35.63 -6.24 -34.76
N GLY A 23 -36.04 -6.50 -33.53
CA GLY A 23 -37.12 -7.42 -33.21
C GLY A 23 -37.62 -7.20 -31.78
N ALA A 24 -38.76 -6.53 -31.66
CA ALA A 24 -39.48 -6.29 -30.40
C ALA A 24 -40.82 -7.05 -30.40
N LEU A 25 -41.36 -7.24 -29.19
CA LEU A 25 -42.76 -7.50 -28.82
C LEU A 25 -43.31 -8.94 -28.95
N SER A 26 -43.72 -9.52 -27.81
CA SER A 26 -45.15 -9.74 -27.56
C SER A 26 -45.42 -10.04 -26.07
N ALA A 27 -46.41 -9.33 -25.53
CA ALA A 27 -47.02 -9.55 -24.23
C ALA A 27 -47.96 -10.78 -24.25
N GLY A 28 -48.15 -11.42 -23.09
CA GLY A 28 -49.14 -12.46 -22.88
C GLY A 28 -49.50 -12.59 -21.39
N ALA A 29 -50.44 -11.78 -20.94
CA ALA A 29 -51.14 -11.98 -19.67
C ALA A 29 -52.37 -12.87 -19.89
N ARG A 30 -52.63 -13.82 -18.98
CA ARG A 30 -54.00 -14.21 -18.62
C ARG A 30 -54.05 -15.00 -17.30
N ALA A 31 -55.09 -14.66 -16.55
CA ALA A 31 -55.42 -15.08 -15.20
C ALA A 31 -56.04 -16.49 -15.13
N GLY A 32 -56.09 -17.06 -13.93
CA GLY A 32 -56.91 -18.24 -13.65
C GLY A 32 -56.66 -18.90 -12.28
N ALA A 33 -57.21 -18.33 -11.22
CA ALA A 33 -57.70 -19.08 -10.05
C ALA A 33 -59.25 -19.01 -10.12
N PRO A 34 -60.05 -19.99 -9.63
CA PRO A 34 -60.15 -20.26 -8.19
C PRO A 34 -60.54 -21.72 -7.81
N GLY A 35 -60.55 -22.03 -6.51
CA GLY A 35 -61.40 -23.11 -6.00
C GLY A 35 -60.92 -23.83 -4.74
N SER A 36 -61.24 -23.29 -3.56
CA SER A 36 -61.46 -24.09 -2.34
C SER A 36 -62.96 -24.39 -2.22
N PRO A 37 -63.38 -25.46 -1.51
CA PRO A 37 -64.00 -25.19 -0.21
C PRO A 37 -63.83 -26.27 0.89
N LEU A 38 -63.76 -25.78 2.15
CA LEU A 38 -64.47 -26.16 3.40
C LEU A 38 -64.63 -27.68 3.72
N ARG A 39 -64.40 -28.22 4.93
CA ARG A 39 -64.87 -27.90 6.32
C ARG A 39 -64.41 -29.15 7.15
N ASN A 40 -64.08 -29.18 8.45
CA ASN A 40 -64.96 -28.98 9.62
C ASN A 40 -64.23 -29.43 10.92
N ARG A 41 -64.33 -28.63 12.00
CA ARG A 41 -64.55 -28.96 13.45
C ARG A 41 -63.59 -29.95 14.17
N ARG A 42 -63.02 -29.69 15.37
CA ARG A 42 -63.54 -29.07 16.63
C ARG A 42 -62.37 -28.75 17.61
N PRO A 43 -62.61 -28.00 18.72
CA PRO A 43 -61.58 -27.42 19.59
C PRO A 43 -61.44 -28.13 20.96
N ARG A 44 -60.27 -28.01 21.61
CA ARG A 44 -60.09 -27.85 23.09
C ARG A 44 -58.62 -28.06 23.51
N ARG A 45 -57.96 -27.02 24.01
CA ARG A 45 -57.60 -26.77 25.43
C ARG A 45 -56.38 -25.86 25.52
N ARG A 46 -56.49 -24.96 26.50
CA ARG A 46 -55.53 -23.92 26.87
C ARG A 46 -54.27 -24.54 27.48
N THR A 47 -53.12 -24.01 27.11
CA THR A 47 -51.96 -23.82 28.01
C THR A 47 -51.12 -22.68 27.47
N LEU A 48 -51.15 -21.54 28.16
CA LEU A 48 -50.12 -20.51 28.13
C LEU A 48 -48.90 -21.06 28.87
N ALA A 49 -47.71 -21.00 28.25
CA ALA A 49 -46.46 -20.70 28.96
C ALA A 49 -45.28 -20.54 27.98
N ALA A 50 -44.70 -19.33 27.99
CA ALA A 50 -43.30 -18.99 27.81
C ALA A 50 -42.55 -19.45 26.54
N VAL A 51 -42.44 -18.51 25.60
CA VAL A 51 -41.35 -18.41 24.62
C VAL A 51 -40.11 -17.89 25.37
N ALA A 52 -39.05 -18.70 25.44
CA ALA A 52 -37.69 -18.22 25.71
C ALA A 52 -36.85 -18.57 24.46
N GLY A 53 -36.51 -17.52 23.70
CA GLY A 53 -35.93 -17.63 22.38
C GLY A 53 -34.49 -18.13 22.38
N ALA A 54 -34.24 -19.17 21.60
CA ALA A 54 -32.92 -19.42 21.03
C ALA A 54 -32.67 -18.36 19.95
N GLY A 55 -31.92 -17.31 20.29
CA GLY A 55 -31.47 -16.30 19.34
C GLY A 55 -30.47 -16.92 18.37
N ALA A 56 -30.92 -17.15 17.14
CA ALA A 56 -30.07 -17.54 16.02
C ALA A 56 -29.06 -16.42 15.70
N LEU A 57 -27.77 -16.76 15.74
CA LEU A 57 -26.70 -15.97 15.14
C LEU A 57 -26.88 -15.97 13.62
N LEU A 58 -27.59 -14.97 13.11
CA LEU A 58 -27.59 -14.64 11.69
C LEU A 58 -26.25 -13.96 11.37
N MET A 59 -25.26 -14.75 10.92
CA MET A 59 -24.10 -14.20 10.24
C MET A 59 -24.56 -13.67 8.88
N VAL A 60 -24.82 -12.37 8.81
CA VAL A 60 -24.97 -11.67 7.54
C VAL A 60 -23.57 -11.52 6.94
N THR A 61 -23.19 -12.45 6.08
CA THR A 61 -22.04 -12.28 5.17
C THR A 61 -22.44 -11.27 4.10
N GLY A 62 -22.39 -9.99 4.45
CA GLY A 62 -22.48 -8.90 3.49
C GLY A 62 -21.13 -8.71 2.80
N CYS A 63 -20.97 -9.25 1.60
CA CYS A 63 -19.90 -8.86 0.68
C CYS A 63 -20.20 -7.46 0.12
N GLY A 64 -20.06 -6.43 0.95
CA GLY A 64 -19.87 -5.06 0.51
C GLY A 64 -18.41 -4.67 0.79
N ALA A 65 -17.81 -3.83 -0.05
CA ALA A 65 -16.54 -3.18 0.26
C ALA A 65 -16.75 -2.27 1.49
N ALA A 66 -16.75 -2.87 2.67
CA ALA A 66 -16.83 -2.16 3.93
C ALA A 66 -15.50 -1.41 4.10
N ASP A 67 -15.63 -0.15 4.47
CA ASP A 67 -14.52 0.73 4.83
C ASP A 67 -13.83 0.12 6.06
N MET A 68 -12.78 -0.69 5.83
CA MET A 68 -12.05 -1.43 6.86
C MET A 68 -11.43 -0.50 7.91
N THR A 69 -11.33 0.80 7.62
CA THR A 69 -10.88 1.82 8.58
C THR A 69 -11.91 2.09 9.68
N LYS A 70 -13.19 1.73 9.49
CA LYS A 70 -14.30 1.98 10.43
C LYS A 70 -14.71 0.77 11.28
N GLN A 71 -14.19 -0.41 10.95
CA GLN A 71 -14.57 -1.64 11.63
C GLN A 71 -13.55 -1.93 12.74
N SER A 72 -13.98 -1.84 14.01
CA SER A 72 -13.23 -2.40 15.12
C SER A 72 -13.14 -3.92 14.98
N SER A 73 -12.07 -4.54 15.51
CA SER A 73 -11.99 -6.01 15.54
C SER A 73 -13.26 -6.55 16.21
N PRO A 74 -14.01 -7.45 15.57
CA PRO A 74 -15.23 -8.02 16.14
C PRO A 74 -14.96 -8.84 17.42
N PHE A 75 -13.69 -9.03 17.77
CA PHE A 75 -13.22 -9.79 18.92
C PHE A 75 -12.62 -8.93 20.05
N ALA A 76 -12.53 -7.61 19.88
CA ALA A 76 -11.95 -6.70 20.88
C ALA A 76 -12.61 -6.77 22.27
N ASN A 77 -13.80 -7.39 22.37
CA ASN A 77 -14.58 -7.54 23.61
C ASN A 77 -14.85 -8.99 24.03
N ALA A 78 -14.26 -9.99 23.36
CA ALA A 78 -14.42 -11.38 23.80
C ALA A 78 -13.56 -11.62 25.05
N HIS A 79 -14.20 -11.80 26.21
CA HIS A 79 -13.51 -12.04 27.49
C HIS A 79 -12.53 -13.23 27.38
N GLY A 80 -11.25 -12.97 27.61
CA GLY A 80 -10.17 -13.96 27.54
C GLY A 80 -9.50 -14.11 26.17
N ALA A 81 -9.99 -13.46 25.11
CA ALA A 81 -9.33 -13.47 23.80
C ALA A 81 -8.14 -12.49 23.79
N LYS A 82 -6.92 -13.01 23.67
CA LYS A 82 -5.72 -12.21 23.40
C LYS A 82 -5.76 -11.76 21.94
N THR A 83 -6.12 -10.51 21.65
CA THR A 83 -6.17 -9.97 20.26
C THR A 83 -5.24 -8.79 20.07
N VAL A 84 -4.68 -8.66 18.86
CA VAL A 84 -3.93 -7.46 18.41
C VAL A 84 -4.39 -7.09 17.01
N THR A 85 -4.56 -5.81 16.73
CA THR A 85 -4.86 -5.28 15.40
C THR A 85 -3.68 -4.46 14.88
N LEU A 86 -3.05 -4.87 13.78
CA LEU A 86 -1.89 -4.18 13.21
C LEU A 86 -2.27 -3.41 11.94
N SER A 87 -1.83 -2.16 11.81
CA SER A 87 -1.93 -1.44 10.54
C SER A 87 -0.89 -1.96 9.54
N VAL A 88 -1.25 -2.04 8.27
CA VAL A 88 -0.34 -2.49 7.20
C VAL A 88 -0.36 -1.49 6.06
N GLN A 89 0.78 -0.87 5.79
CA GLN A 89 0.91 0.00 4.63
C GLN A 89 1.21 -0.82 3.36
N SER A 90 0.93 -0.23 2.21
CA SER A 90 0.88 -0.99 0.94
C SER A 90 2.24 -1.32 0.34
N TRP A 91 3.34 -0.79 0.86
CA TRP A 91 4.70 -1.13 0.41
C TRP A 91 5.21 -2.40 1.10
N VAL A 92 6.09 -3.14 0.41
CA VAL A 92 6.47 -4.48 0.86
C VAL A 92 7.25 -4.50 2.18
N GLY A 93 8.00 -3.45 2.50
CA GLY A 93 8.72 -3.31 3.78
C GLY A 93 7.79 -3.37 4.99
N ALA A 94 6.69 -2.60 4.97
CA ALA A 94 5.68 -2.62 6.01
C ALA A 94 4.99 -4.00 6.10
N GLN A 95 4.67 -4.61 4.96
CA GLN A 95 4.10 -5.97 4.92
C GLN A 95 5.04 -6.99 5.56
N ALA A 96 6.35 -6.88 5.31
CA ALA A 96 7.36 -7.76 5.89
C ALA A 96 7.44 -7.62 7.41
N ASN A 97 7.43 -6.40 7.95
CA ASN A 97 7.45 -6.17 9.39
C ASN A 97 6.21 -6.77 10.06
N VAL A 98 5.03 -6.48 9.51
CA VAL A 98 3.76 -6.97 10.05
C VAL A 98 3.70 -8.49 9.97
N ALA A 99 4.16 -9.10 8.87
CA ALA A 99 4.15 -10.54 8.72
C ALA A 99 4.96 -11.26 9.81
N VAL A 100 6.17 -10.76 10.11
CA VAL A 100 7.02 -11.35 11.15
C VAL A 100 6.43 -11.11 12.55
N ALA A 101 5.94 -9.90 12.82
CA ALA A 101 5.31 -9.58 14.08
C ALA A 101 4.05 -10.43 14.31
N GLN A 102 3.19 -10.54 13.31
CA GLN A 102 1.98 -11.37 13.33
C GLN A 102 2.32 -12.83 13.61
N TYR A 103 3.26 -13.42 12.87
CA TYR A 103 3.62 -14.83 13.05
C TYR A 103 4.08 -15.12 14.48
N LEU A 104 4.94 -14.27 15.06
CA LEU A 104 5.44 -14.46 16.43
C LEU A 104 4.34 -14.25 17.48
N LEU A 105 3.48 -13.25 17.28
CA LEU A 105 2.31 -13.03 18.14
C LEU A 105 1.38 -14.26 18.15
N GLU A 106 1.11 -14.84 16.98
CA GLU A 106 0.21 -15.99 16.84
C GLU A 106 0.81 -17.30 17.35
N HIS A 107 2.06 -17.60 16.95
CA HIS A 107 2.65 -18.92 17.17
C HIS A 107 3.49 -19.03 18.44
N GLU A 108 4.04 -17.93 18.96
CA GLU A 108 4.89 -17.95 20.16
C GLU A 108 4.19 -17.31 21.38
N LEU A 109 3.28 -16.35 21.18
CA LEU A 109 2.60 -15.64 22.27
C LEU A 109 1.08 -15.96 22.40
N GLY A 110 0.53 -16.69 21.42
CA GLY A 110 -0.86 -17.16 21.45
C GLY A 110 -1.90 -16.05 21.29
N TYR A 111 -1.56 -14.94 20.64
CA TYR A 111 -2.50 -13.88 20.28
C TYR A 111 -3.17 -14.20 18.94
N ARG A 112 -4.43 -13.81 18.79
CA ARG A 112 -5.05 -13.66 17.46
C ARG A 112 -4.65 -12.28 16.91
N VAL A 113 -4.17 -12.24 15.67
CA VAL A 113 -3.84 -10.96 15.04
C VAL A 113 -4.80 -10.68 13.89
N ASP A 114 -5.40 -9.49 13.91
CA ASP A 114 -6.11 -8.94 12.75
C ASP A 114 -5.21 -7.87 12.10
N THR A 115 -5.28 -7.71 10.78
CA THR A 115 -4.50 -6.71 10.04
C THR A 115 -5.41 -5.78 9.25
N VAL A 116 -5.15 -4.48 9.28
CA VAL A 116 -5.89 -3.47 8.53
C VAL A 116 -4.97 -2.79 7.54
N GLN A 117 -5.21 -2.99 6.25
CA GLN A 117 -4.46 -2.25 5.23
C GLN A 117 -4.93 -0.79 5.21
N VAL A 118 -4.03 0.15 5.47
CA VAL A 118 -4.34 1.57 5.61
C VAL A 118 -3.13 2.43 5.27
N ASP A 119 -3.36 3.58 4.66
CA ASP A 119 -2.30 4.56 4.35
C ASP A 119 -1.77 5.22 5.63
N GLU A 120 -0.55 5.78 5.60
CA GLU A 120 0.16 6.26 6.79
C GLU A 120 -0.63 7.27 7.61
N VAL A 121 -1.09 8.36 6.98
CA VAL A 121 -1.79 9.44 7.71
C VAL A 121 -3.10 8.95 8.34
N PRO A 122 -4.00 8.25 7.62
CA PRO A 122 -5.17 7.63 8.25
C PRO A 122 -4.83 6.57 9.31
N ALA A 123 -3.68 5.90 9.23
CA ALA A 123 -3.24 4.94 10.26
C ALA A 123 -3.01 5.63 11.61
N TRP A 124 -2.47 6.86 11.62
CA TRP A 124 -2.31 7.67 12.83
C TRP A 124 -3.67 7.98 13.49
N ASP A 125 -4.68 8.34 12.71
CA ASP A 125 -6.03 8.58 13.20
C ASP A 125 -6.65 7.29 13.78
N ALA A 126 -6.47 6.15 13.09
CA ALA A 126 -6.94 4.85 13.55
C ALA A 126 -6.24 4.39 14.85
N LEU A 127 -4.92 4.62 14.95
CA LEU A 127 -4.10 4.28 16.12
C LEU A 127 -4.52 5.11 17.32
N SER A 128 -4.73 6.42 17.15
CA SER A 128 -5.23 7.30 18.22
C SER A 128 -6.61 6.89 18.75
N GLN A 129 -7.43 6.22 17.92
CA GLN A 129 -8.77 5.79 18.28
C GLN A 129 -8.82 4.35 18.81
N GLY A 130 -7.68 3.65 18.88
CA GLY A 130 -7.61 2.24 19.26
C GLY A 130 -8.26 1.30 18.25
N ARG A 131 -8.43 1.72 16.98
CA ARG A 131 -8.91 0.83 15.90
C ARG A 131 -7.80 -0.07 15.38
N VAL A 132 -6.56 0.39 15.50
CA VAL A 132 -5.34 -0.42 15.36
C VAL A 132 -4.51 -0.20 16.62
N ASP A 133 -3.74 -1.20 17.01
CA ASP A 133 -2.95 -1.22 18.23
C ASP A 133 -1.51 -0.73 18.00
N ALA A 134 -0.98 -0.95 16.78
CA ALA A 134 0.37 -0.53 16.42
C ALA A 134 0.55 -0.22 14.93
N ILE A 135 1.41 0.78 14.68
CA ILE A 135 2.10 1.04 13.41
C ILE A 135 3.55 0.58 13.58
N LEU A 136 4.05 -0.25 12.67
CA LEU A 136 5.39 -0.85 12.78
C LEU A 136 6.45 -0.18 11.89
N GLU A 137 6.04 0.68 10.97
CA GLU A 137 6.95 1.43 10.10
C GLU A 137 6.37 2.79 9.77
N ASP A 138 6.85 3.82 10.46
CA ASP A 138 6.53 5.21 10.17
C ASP A 138 7.73 5.90 9.49
N TRP A 139 7.46 6.56 8.35
CA TRP A 139 8.46 7.30 7.56
C TRP A 139 8.64 8.76 7.98
N GLY A 140 8.15 9.15 9.17
CA GLY A 140 8.30 10.47 9.76
C GLY A 140 7.07 11.35 9.51
N HIS A 141 6.29 11.59 10.56
CA HIS A 141 5.08 12.42 10.52
C HIS A 141 5.05 13.43 11.68
N PRO A 142 5.89 14.49 11.66
CA PRO A 142 6.07 15.39 12.81
C PRO A 142 4.77 16.06 13.27
N ASP A 143 3.87 16.39 12.33
CA ASP A 143 2.55 16.95 12.66
C ASP A 143 1.64 15.94 13.38
N GLN A 144 1.68 14.67 12.97
CA GLN A 144 0.92 13.60 13.62
C GLN A 144 1.50 13.28 14.99
N GLU A 145 2.83 13.25 15.12
CA GLU A 145 3.51 13.08 16.39
C GLU A 145 3.19 14.22 17.37
N ALA A 146 3.26 15.48 16.92
CA ALA A 146 2.88 16.62 17.74
C ALA A 146 1.44 16.49 18.23
N ARG A 147 0.52 16.21 17.31
CA ARG A 147 -0.91 16.11 17.61
C ARG A 147 -1.25 14.95 18.54
N TYR A 148 -0.75 13.75 18.25
CA TYR A 148 -1.22 12.52 18.89
C TYR A 148 -0.35 12.06 20.05
N VAL A 149 0.97 12.27 19.98
CA VAL A 149 1.90 11.87 21.04
C VAL A 149 2.05 12.99 22.08
N LYS A 150 2.22 14.25 21.65
CA LYS A 150 2.47 15.37 22.58
C LYS A 150 1.18 15.97 23.13
N ASP A 151 0.27 16.37 22.25
CA ASP A 151 -0.92 17.12 22.65
C ASP A 151 -2.01 16.21 23.21
N LYS A 152 -2.46 15.23 22.42
CA LYS A 152 -3.55 14.30 22.82
C LYS A 152 -3.09 13.18 23.74
N LYS A 153 -1.82 12.76 23.64
CA LYS A 153 -1.24 11.63 24.40
C LYS A 153 -1.98 10.31 24.24
N THR A 154 -2.65 10.12 23.11
CA THR A 154 -3.40 8.90 22.76
C THR A 154 -2.52 7.86 22.06
N ILE A 155 -1.31 8.24 21.68
CA ILE A 155 -0.31 7.40 21.04
C ILE A 155 1.01 7.55 21.78
N VAL A 156 1.74 6.45 21.93
CA VAL A 156 3.10 6.44 22.49
C VAL A 156 4.11 5.99 21.44
N ASN A 157 5.33 6.52 21.53
CA ASN A 157 6.44 6.04 20.73
C ASN A 157 6.82 4.61 21.17
N GLY A 158 6.82 3.68 20.22
CA GLY A 158 7.13 2.26 20.40
C GLY A 158 8.60 1.90 20.21
N GLY A 159 9.44 2.89 19.94
CA GLY A 159 10.87 2.75 19.64
C GLY A 159 11.15 2.58 18.15
N GLY A 160 12.43 2.62 17.80
CA GLY A 160 12.89 2.43 16.43
C GLY A 160 12.69 1.00 15.94
N LEU A 161 12.36 0.85 14.66
CA LEU A 161 12.28 -0.43 13.96
C LEU A 161 13.67 -1.08 13.75
N GLY A 162 14.74 -0.28 13.80
CA GLY A 162 16.10 -0.70 13.48
C GLY A 162 16.50 -0.49 12.02
N VAL A 163 15.58 0.04 11.21
CA VAL A 163 15.79 0.37 9.79
C VAL A 163 15.82 1.88 9.61
N THR A 164 16.74 2.38 8.78
CA THR A 164 16.77 3.79 8.34
C THR A 164 16.38 3.87 6.87
N GLY A 165 15.26 4.52 6.61
CA GLY A 165 14.75 4.81 5.29
C GLY A 165 15.46 5.99 4.61
N HIS A 166 15.53 5.95 3.28
CA HIS A 166 15.96 7.08 2.46
C HIS A 166 15.15 7.10 1.16
N ILE A 167 14.36 8.16 0.97
CA ILE A 167 13.62 8.40 -0.27
C ILE A 167 14.48 9.27 -1.20
N GLY A 168 14.41 9.03 -2.51
CA GLY A 168 15.14 9.84 -3.47
C GLY A 168 14.66 9.65 -4.89
N TRP A 169 15.30 10.38 -5.80
CA TRP A 169 15.10 10.23 -7.23
C TRP A 169 16.22 9.41 -7.83
N PHE A 170 15.86 8.44 -8.65
CA PHE A 170 16.81 7.47 -9.16
C PHE A 170 16.65 7.31 -10.67
N VAL A 171 17.80 7.20 -11.34
CA VAL A 171 17.88 6.76 -12.73
C VAL A 171 18.57 5.40 -12.80
N PRO A 172 18.35 4.58 -13.84
CA PRO A 172 19.12 3.38 -14.02
C PRO A 172 20.62 3.65 -14.12
N THR A 173 21.43 2.83 -13.47
CA THR A 173 22.89 2.99 -13.50
C THR A 173 23.47 2.88 -14.91
N TYR A 174 22.85 2.11 -15.82
CA TYR A 174 23.28 2.08 -17.22
C TYR A 174 23.14 3.46 -17.89
N PHE A 175 22.05 4.17 -17.61
CA PHE A 175 21.82 5.50 -18.15
C PHE A 175 22.76 6.54 -17.51
N ALA A 176 22.97 6.46 -16.20
CA ALA A 176 23.92 7.33 -15.51
C ALA A 176 25.38 7.12 -15.96
N LYS A 177 25.77 5.90 -16.37
CA LYS A 177 27.10 5.64 -16.92
C LYS A 177 27.32 6.31 -18.28
N GLU A 178 26.30 6.32 -19.13
CA GLU A 178 26.33 6.99 -20.44
C GLU A 178 26.15 8.51 -20.33
N HIS A 179 25.45 8.97 -19.29
CA HIS A 179 25.17 10.37 -19.03
C HIS A 179 25.48 10.75 -17.57
N PRO A 180 26.75 10.82 -17.16
CA PRO A 180 27.12 11.04 -15.75
C PRO A 180 26.54 12.32 -15.13
N ASP A 181 26.32 13.35 -15.94
CA ASP A 181 25.75 14.62 -15.50
C ASP A 181 24.25 14.55 -15.16
N VAL A 182 23.54 13.46 -15.50
CA VAL A 182 22.13 13.25 -15.15
C VAL A 182 21.89 13.14 -13.64
N THR A 183 22.91 12.75 -12.88
CA THR A 183 22.81 12.59 -11.42
C THR A 183 22.81 13.91 -10.67
N ASN A 184 22.71 15.05 -11.37
CA ASN A 184 22.53 16.37 -10.79
C ASN A 184 21.19 16.92 -11.27
N TRP A 185 20.29 17.22 -10.33
CA TRP A 185 18.93 17.66 -10.64
C TRP A 185 18.87 18.84 -11.63
N LYS A 186 19.88 19.73 -11.61
CA LYS A 186 19.99 20.89 -12.51
C LYS A 186 20.04 20.50 -13.99
N ASN A 187 20.50 19.29 -14.29
CA ASN A 187 20.66 18.78 -15.65
C ASN A 187 19.45 17.97 -16.14
N LEU A 188 18.47 17.67 -15.28
CA LEU A 188 17.35 16.79 -15.65
C LEU A 188 16.58 17.30 -16.88
N ASN A 189 16.41 18.62 -17.05
CA ASN A 189 15.69 19.17 -18.20
C ASN A 189 16.35 18.84 -19.56
N LYS A 190 17.67 18.58 -19.58
CA LYS A 190 18.39 18.10 -20.78
C LYS A 190 17.89 16.73 -21.26
N TYR A 191 17.39 15.91 -20.34
CA TYR A 191 16.96 14.53 -20.59
C TYR A 191 15.44 14.34 -20.64
N ALA A 192 14.66 15.40 -20.40
CA ALA A 192 13.20 15.32 -20.31
C ALA A 192 12.56 14.69 -21.56
N SER A 193 13.10 14.97 -22.75
CA SER A 193 12.61 14.37 -24.01
C SER A 193 12.87 12.86 -24.11
N GLN A 194 13.98 12.36 -23.55
CA GLN A 194 14.33 10.94 -23.54
C GLN A 194 13.54 10.17 -22.46
N LEU A 195 13.10 10.87 -21.41
CA LEU A 195 12.35 10.34 -20.28
C LEU A 195 10.83 10.50 -20.46
N LYS A 196 10.37 10.95 -21.62
CA LYS A 196 8.96 11.13 -21.94
C LYS A 196 8.24 9.79 -22.10
N THR A 197 7.00 9.73 -21.64
CA THR A 197 6.08 8.60 -21.85
C THR A 197 4.75 9.09 -22.43
N ALA A 198 3.79 8.18 -22.64
CA ALA A 198 2.47 8.55 -23.11
C ALA A 198 1.68 9.32 -22.04
N GLU A 199 1.96 9.01 -20.77
CA GLU A 199 1.28 9.51 -19.59
C GLU A 199 1.84 10.87 -19.12
N SER A 200 3.05 11.24 -19.57
CA SER A 200 3.73 12.47 -19.12
C SER A 200 3.32 13.75 -19.85
N GLY A 201 2.31 13.69 -20.73
CA GLY A 201 1.72 14.87 -21.35
C GLY A 201 2.70 15.72 -22.17
N GLY A 202 3.71 15.08 -22.78
CA GLY A 202 4.74 15.79 -23.57
C GLY A 202 5.99 16.21 -22.79
N LYS A 203 5.99 16.08 -21.46
CA LYS A 203 7.15 16.34 -20.57
C LYS A 203 7.94 15.07 -20.30
N GLY A 204 9.06 15.17 -19.57
CA GLY A 204 9.68 13.98 -18.98
C GLY A 204 8.79 13.36 -17.91
N GLN A 205 8.85 12.05 -17.72
CA GLN A 205 8.16 11.38 -16.62
C GLN A 205 9.07 11.34 -15.38
N LEU A 206 8.54 11.75 -14.23
CA LEU A 206 8.97 11.28 -12.93
C LEU A 206 7.98 10.20 -12.49
N LEU A 207 8.42 8.94 -12.49
CA LEU A 207 7.62 7.78 -12.11
C LEU A 207 7.52 7.72 -10.58
N ASP A 208 6.31 7.87 -10.06
CA ASP A 208 6.03 7.84 -8.63
C ASP A 208 5.24 6.57 -8.25
N GLY A 209 5.19 6.26 -6.97
CA GLY A 209 4.55 5.07 -6.40
C GLY A 209 3.03 5.21 -6.28
N SER A 210 2.52 4.84 -5.11
CA SER A 210 1.13 5.14 -4.73
C SER A 210 0.97 6.64 -4.47
N PRO A 211 -0.15 7.27 -4.86
CA PRO A 211 -0.49 8.63 -4.44
C PRO A 211 -0.58 8.82 -2.93
N SER A 212 -0.66 7.72 -2.16
CA SER A 212 -0.74 7.74 -0.70
C SER A 212 0.62 7.71 0.02
N TYR A 213 1.73 7.54 -0.70
CA TYR A 213 3.07 7.56 -0.10
C TYR A 213 3.49 8.98 0.28
N VAL A 214 4.36 9.08 1.27
CA VAL A 214 5.08 10.33 1.58
C VAL A 214 5.91 10.74 0.36
N THR A 215 5.49 11.82 -0.29
CA THR A 215 6.17 12.38 -1.46
C THR A 215 5.99 13.89 -1.53
N ASN A 216 7.08 14.56 -1.91
CA ASN A 216 7.18 15.99 -2.16
C ASN A 216 7.34 16.28 -3.67
N ASP A 217 7.19 15.26 -4.51
CA ASP A 217 7.69 15.28 -5.90
C ASP A 217 6.98 16.29 -6.80
N LYS A 218 5.68 16.54 -6.58
CA LYS A 218 4.95 17.60 -7.29
C LYS A 218 5.51 18.98 -6.95
N ALA A 219 5.75 19.25 -5.67
CA ALA A 219 6.32 20.50 -5.20
C ALA A 219 7.75 20.67 -5.72
N LEU A 220 8.57 19.62 -5.64
CA LEU A 220 9.94 19.62 -6.17
C LEU A 220 9.98 19.88 -7.67
N VAL A 221 9.20 19.17 -8.48
CA VAL A 221 9.15 19.38 -9.93
C VAL A 221 8.76 20.83 -10.26
N LYS A 222 7.75 21.38 -9.57
CA LYS A 222 7.29 22.76 -9.75
C LYS A 222 8.36 23.77 -9.33
N ASN A 223 8.87 23.68 -8.10
CA ASN A 223 9.71 24.69 -7.47
C ASN A 223 11.15 24.66 -8.00
N LEU A 224 11.63 23.49 -8.42
CA LEU A 224 12.91 23.34 -9.14
C LEU A 224 12.78 23.65 -10.65
N LYS A 225 11.60 24.05 -11.13
CA LYS A 225 11.31 24.44 -12.52
C LYS A 225 11.69 23.35 -13.53
N LEU A 226 11.33 22.11 -13.21
CA LEU A 226 11.64 20.95 -14.03
C LEU A 226 10.54 20.72 -15.08
N ASN A 227 10.95 20.40 -16.31
CA ASN A 227 10.07 20.05 -17.42
C ASN A 227 9.62 18.59 -17.33
N TYR A 228 9.02 18.24 -16.19
CA TYR A 228 8.59 16.89 -15.86
C TYR A 228 7.13 16.87 -15.42
N GLN A 229 6.52 15.71 -15.54
CA GLN A 229 5.21 15.38 -14.98
C GLN A 229 5.40 14.23 -13.99
N VAL A 230 4.88 14.40 -12.77
CA VAL A 230 4.76 13.30 -11.81
C VAL A 230 3.64 12.38 -12.27
N VAL A 231 3.95 11.11 -12.47
CA VAL A 231 3.01 10.08 -12.90
C VAL A 231 3.05 8.95 -11.87
N PHE A 232 1.94 8.81 -11.13
CA PHE A 232 1.78 7.74 -10.13
C PHE A 232 1.43 6.42 -10.81
N SER A 233 2.16 5.38 -10.44
CA SER A 233 1.87 4.00 -10.86
C SER A 233 0.71 3.38 -10.09
N GLY A 234 0.29 3.98 -8.96
CA GLY A 234 -0.84 3.55 -8.14
C GLY A 234 -0.51 2.49 -7.10
N SER A 235 0.62 1.80 -7.21
CA SER A 235 1.13 0.85 -6.21
C SER A 235 2.61 0.59 -6.42
N GLU A 236 3.32 0.18 -5.36
CA GLU A 236 4.72 -0.26 -5.47
C GLU A 236 4.89 -1.39 -6.51
N ALA A 237 4.00 -2.38 -6.54
CA ALA A 237 4.08 -3.50 -7.48
C ALA A 237 3.98 -3.03 -8.95
N ALA A 238 3.11 -2.05 -9.23
CA ALA A 238 3.00 -1.46 -10.56
C ALA A 238 4.27 -0.66 -10.91
N GLN A 239 4.81 0.12 -9.96
CA GLN A 239 6.05 0.87 -10.15
C GLN A 239 7.24 -0.06 -10.47
N ILE A 240 7.40 -1.13 -9.68
CA ILE A 240 8.43 -2.17 -9.88
C ILE A 240 8.29 -2.80 -11.27
N THR A 241 7.07 -3.13 -11.68
CA THR A 241 6.80 -3.73 -12.99
C THR A 241 7.24 -2.80 -14.12
N GLN A 242 6.89 -1.51 -14.03
CA GLN A 242 7.28 -0.51 -15.02
C GLN A 242 8.80 -0.30 -15.07
N MET A 243 9.46 -0.17 -13.91
CA MET A 243 10.93 -0.05 -13.85
C MET A 243 11.64 -1.28 -14.42
N LYS A 244 11.18 -2.50 -14.10
CA LYS A 244 11.72 -3.76 -14.67
C LYS A 244 11.52 -3.81 -16.18
N GLN A 245 10.37 -3.37 -16.69
CA GLN A 245 10.09 -3.33 -18.13
C GLN A 245 11.02 -2.35 -18.85
N PHE A 246 11.19 -1.14 -18.34
CA PHE A 246 12.11 -0.15 -18.91
C PHE A 246 13.56 -0.65 -18.86
N ALA A 247 14.00 -1.22 -17.74
CA ALA A 247 15.33 -1.81 -17.60
C ALA A 247 15.58 -2.95 -18.60
N LYS A 248 14.61 -3.85 -18.79
CA LYS A 248 14.69 -4.94 -19.78
C LYS A 248 14.84 -4.40 -21.21
N GLN A 249 14.20 -3.28 -21.51
CA GLN A 249 14.28 -2.61 -22.82
C GLN A 249 15.45 -1.63 -22.93
N LYS A 250 16.30 -1.51 -21.89
CA LYS A 250 17.36 -0.49 -21.78
C LYS A 250 16.85 0.95 -21.99
N LYS A 251 15.57 1.20 -21.72
CA LYS A 251 14.99 2.54 -21.78
C LYS A 251 15.31 3.32 -20.51
N PRO A 252 15.71 4.60 -20.59
CA PRO A 252 15.94 5.39 -19.39
C PRO A 252 14.62 5.66 -18.66
N PHE A 253 14.72 5.87 -17.35
CA PHE A 253 13.61 6.34 -16.52
C PHE A 253 14.14 7.20 -15.37
N LEU A 254 13.29 8.04 -14.82
CA LEU A 254 13.50 8.76 -13.57
C LEU A 254 12.37 8.34 -12.63
N SER A 255 12.70 7.83 -11.44
CA SER A 255 11.72 7.32 -10.49
C SER A 255 11.95 7.90 -9.11
N TYR A 256 10.87 8.27 -8.43
CA TYR A 256 10.80 8.21 -6.98
C TYR A 256 11.10 6.77 -6.58
N TRP A 257 12.00 6.57 -5.64
CA TRP A 257 12.22 5.26 -5.05
C TRP A 257 12.79 5.44 -3.65
N TYR A 258 12.90 4.34 -2.91
CA TYR A 258 13.40 4.40 -1.55
C TYR A 258 14.35 3.25 -1.23
N GLN A 259 15.18 3.48 -0.24
CA GLN A 259 16.04 2.49 0.39
C GLN A 259 15.56 2.29 1.83
N PRO A 260 15.66 1.08 2.39
CA PRO A 260 16.13 -0.14 1.73
C PRO A 260 15.13 -0.75 0.74
N GLN A 261 15.62 -1.29 -0.38
CA GLN A 261 14.79 -1.97 -1.37
C GLN A 261 15.55 -3.07 -2.12
N TRP A 262 14.93 -4.23 -2.27
CA TRP A 262 15.50 -5.38 -2.98
C TRP A 262 15.70 -5.12 -4.48
N LEU A 263 14.90 -4.23 -5.08
CA LEU A 263 14.92 -3.97 -6.51
C LEU A 263 16.28 -3.44 -7.00
N PHE A 264 17.03 -2.70 -6.16
CA PHE A 264 18.37 -2.21 -6.51
C PHE A 264 19.35 -3.32 -6.92
N LYS A 265 19.16 -4.55 -6.42
CA LYS A 265 19.98 -5.71 -6.83
C LYS A 265 19.64 -6.25 -8.23
N LYS A 266 18.42 -6.02 -8.71
CA LYS A 266 17.92 -6.50 -10.01
C LYS A 266 17.99 -5.42 -11.08
N VAL A 267 17.68 -4.19 -10.70
CA VAL A 267 17.76 -3.00 -11.52
C VAL A 267 18.68 -2.02 -10.79
N PRO A 268 20.01 -2.07 -11.03
CA PRO A 268 20.93 -1.11 -10.45
C PRO A 268 20.54 0.30 -10.85
N MET A 269 20.41 1.16 -9.85
CA MET A 269 19.98 2.54 -9.98
C MET A 269 20.96 3.46 -9.27
N THR A 270 21.10 4.68 -9.80
CA THR A 270 21.98 5.72 -9.30
C THR A 270 21.13 6.92 -8.93
N GLU A 271 21.36 7.44 -7.73
CA GLU A 271 20.59 8.57 -7.20
C GLU A 271 20.93 9.87 -7.94
N VAL A 272 19.89 10.64 -8.23
CA VAL A 272 19.97 12.03 -8.66
C VAL A 272 20.06 12.90 -7.43
N LYS A 273 21.18 13.62 -7.29
CA LYS A 273 21.40 14.57 -6.20
C LYS A 273 20.43 15.73 -6.39
N LEU A 274 19.41 15.81 -5.54
CA LEU A 274 18.54 16.96 -5.31
C LEU A 274 19.24 17.98 -4.40
N PRO A 275 18.72 19.22 -4.24
CA PRO A 275 19.23 20.12 -3.20
C PRO A 275 19.18 19.44 -1.84
N PRO A 276 20.23 19.49 -1.00
CA PRO A 276 20.27 18.70 0.23
C PRO A 276 19.15 19.09 1.20
N TYR A 277 18.62 18.09 1.91
CA TYR A 277 17.68 18.30 3.01
C TYR A 277 18.30 19.19 4.10
N LYS A 278 17.48 20.07 4.66
CA LYS A 278 17.75 20.86 5.87
C LYS A 278 16.50 20.82 6.73
N GLU A 279 16.67 20.77 8.05
CA GLU A 279 15.53 20.77 8.97
C GLU A 279 14.56 21.93 8.67
N GLY A 280 13.27 21.59 8.54
CA GLY A 280 12.20 22.52 8.22
C GLY A 280 12.05 22.87 6.74
N CYS A 281 12.85 22.28 5.83
CA CYS A 281 12.72 22.56 4.39
C CYS A 281 11.46 21.97 3.75
N ASP A 282 10.79 21.06 4.45
CA ASP A 282 9.54 20.38 4.12
C ASP A 282 8.35 20.85 4.98
N ALA A 283 8.54 21.88 5.83
CA ALA A 283 7.49 22.41 6.71
C ALA A 283 6.34 23.10 5.95
N ASP A 284 6.63 23.66 4.77
CA ASP A 284 5.62 24.21 3.87
C ASP A 284 5.55 23.33 2.61
N PRO A 285 4.49 22.51 2.46
CA PRO A 285 4.30 21.62 1.31
C PRO A 285 4.37 22.32 -0.07
N ASP A 286 4.03 23.61 -0.14
CA ASP A 286 4.03 24.36 -1.39
C ASP A 286 5.40 24.98 -1.73
N ALA A 287 6.30 25.11 -0.74
CA ALA A 287 7.61 25.75 -0.90
C ALA A 287 8.81 24.78 -0.94
N ILE A 288 8.55 23.47 -0.89
CA ILE A 288 9.60 22.45 -0.83
C ILE A 288 10.54 22.53 -2.05
N THR A 289 11.84 22.60 -1.76
CA THR A 289 12.92 22.62 -2.78
C THR A 289 14.06 21.65 -2.46
N CYS A 290 13.94 20.86 -1.40
CA CYS A 290 15.00 20.00 -0.88
C CYS A 290 14.71 18.51 -1.09
N ALA A 291 15.77 17.71 -1.07
CA ALA A 291 15.74 16.25 -1.01
C ALA A 291 15.05 15.78 0.27
N TYR A 292 14.77 14.48 0.34
CA TYR A 292 14.23 13.85 1.53
C TYR A 292 15.30 13.66 2.60
N PRO A 293 14.91 13.65 3.90
CA PRO A 293 15.81 13.25 4.96
C PRO A 293 16.09 11.74 4.91
N LYS A 294 17.14 11.33 5.63
CA LYS A 294 17.25 9.94 6.06
C LYS A 294 16.41 9.78 7.33
N THR A 295 15.47 8.86 7.32
CA THR A 295 14.50 8.70 8.41
C THR A 295 14.74 7.39 9.14
N PRO A 296 15.17 7.42 10.41
CA PRO A 296 15.10 6.24 11.28
C PRO A 296 13.64 5.85 11.46
N LEU A 297 13.24 4.72 10.90
CA LEU A 297 11.83 4.30 10.89
C LEU A 297 11.40 3.95 12.32
N GLN A 298 10.27 4.52 12.74
CA GLN A 298 9.75 4.38 14.10
C GLN A 298 8.52 3.47 14.13
N LYS A 299 8.25 2.95 15.32
CA LYS A 299 7.00 2.26 15.65
C LYS A 299 6.18 3.14 16.59
N TYR A 300 4.87 3.05 16.50
CA TYR A 300 3.96 3.77 17.40
C TYR A 300 2.84 2.84 17.84
N LEU A 301 2.46 2.95 19.11
CA LEU A 301 1.39 2.14 19.72
C LEU A 301 0.29 3.05 20.23
N ASN A 302 -0.96 2.58 20.19
CA ASN A 302 -2.04 3.21 20.95
C ASN A 302 -1.67 3.23 22.44
N ALA A 303 -1.99 4.32 23.15
CA ALA A 303 -1.57 4.50 24.54
C ALA A 303 -2.17 3.46 25.49
N ASP A 304 -3.46 3.12 25.32
CA ASP A 304 -4.14 2.12 26.15
C ASP A 304 -3.58 0.73 25.84
N PHE A 305 -3.41 0.37 24.56
CA PHE A 305 -2.75 -0.88 24.18
C PHE A 305 -1.31 -0.96 24.72
N ALA A 306 -0.57 0.14 24.71
CA ALA A 306 0.79 0.17 25.23
C ALA A 306 0.88 -0.04 26.75
N HIS A 307 -0.21 0.22 27.49
CA HIS A 307 -0.36 -0.01 28.93
C HIS A 307 -0.94 -1.41 29.22
N ASP A 308 -2.04 -1.77 28.57
CA ASP A 308 -2.83 -2.98 28.88
C ASP A 308 -2.55 -4.18 27.96
N GLY A 309 -1.85 -3.99 26.84
CA GLY A 309 -1.61 -5.01 25.81
C GLY A 309 -0.68 -6.16 26.23
N GLY A 310 -0.13 -6.12 27.45
CA GLY A 310 0.66 -7.20 28.04
C GLY A 310 1.87 -7.62 27.19
N GLU A 311 2.03 -8.92 26.99
CA GLU A 311 3.15 -9.52 26.26
C GLU A 311 3.23 -9.03 24.80
N ALA A 312 2.09 -8.79 24.15
CA ALA A 312 2.07 -8.28 22.78
C ALA A 312 2.65 -6.86 22.69
N ALA A 313 2.23 -5.95 23.56
CA ALA A 313 2.77 -4.59 23.58
C ALA A 313 4.27 -4.58 23.92
N ALA A 314 4.71 -5.44 24.86
CA ALA A 314 6.12 -5.60 25.19
C ALA A 314 6.93 -6.14 24.00
N PHE A 315 6.44 -7.19 23.35
CA PHE A 315 7.05 -7.75 22.14
C PHE A 315 7.18 -6.72 21.02
N LEU A 316 6.11 -5.98 20.70
CA LEU A 316 6.14 -4.97 19.63
C LEU A 316 7.08 -3.81 19.94
N LYS A 317 7.23 -3.42 21.21
CA LYS A 317 8.26 -2.44 21.63
C LYS A 317 9.68 -3.00 21.46
N ASN A 318 9.89 -4.28 21.77
CA ASN A 318 11.19 -4.94 21.62
C ASN A 318 11.54 -5.33 20.18
N PHE A 319 10.55 -5.47 19.29
CA PHE A 319 10.75 -5.87 17.91
C PHE A 319 11.62 -4.86 17.17
N HIS A 320 12.85 -5.23 16.85
CA HIS A 320 13.74 -4.42 16.04
C HIS A 320 14.60 -5.34 15.19
N TRP A 321 14.91 -4.95 13.96
CA TRP A 321 15.73 -5.77 13.09
C TRP A 321 16.49 -4.96 12.05
N THR A 322 17.36 -5.65 11.32
CA THR A 322 18.26 -5.01 10.36
C THR A 322 17.56 -4.73 9.03
N THR A 323 18.13 -3.79 8.28
CA THR A 323 17.79 -3.55 6.87
C THR A 323 17.89 -4.83 6.03
N GLU A 324 18.87 -5.68 6.31
CA GLU A 324 19.11 -6.93 5.61
C GLU A 324 17.97 -7.92 5.85
N ASP A 325 17.53 -8.07 7.10
CA ASP A 325 16.43 -8.96 7.49
C ASP A 325 15.10 -8.52 6.85
N GLN A 326 14.79 -7.22 6.94
CA GLN A 326 13.57 -6.68 6.32
C GLN A 326 13.55 -6.91 4.81
N ASN A 327 14.69 -6.66 4.13
CA ASN A 327 14.81 -6.90 2.69
C ASN A 327 14.70 -8.38 2.32
N GLU A 328 15.20 -9.28 3.16
CA GLU A 328 15.09 -10.72 2.92
C GLU A 328 13.62 -11.13 2.85
N VAL A 329 12.83 -10.77 3.87
CA VAL A 329 11.39 -11.06 3.91
C VAL A 329 10.65 -10.35 2.78
N SER A 330 10.99 -9.08 2.53
CA SER A 330 10.40 -8.30 1.43
C SER A 330 10.62 -8.96 0.06
N LEU A 331 11.81 -9.52 -0.18
CA LEU A 331 12.11 -10.24 -1.42
C LEU A 331 11.30 -11.53 -1.55
N LEU A 332 11.11 -12.27 -0.44
CA LEU A 332 10.28 -13.47 -0.42
C LEU A 332 8.83 -13.15 -0.83
N ILE A 333 8.29 -12.02 -0.36
CA ILE A 333 6.94 -11.56 -0.71
C ILE A 333 6.91 -11.04 -2.16
N ALA A 334 7.70 -10.03 -2.49
CA ALA A 334 7.55 -9.30 -3.74
C ALA A 334 8.07 -10.06 -4.97
N GLU A 335 9.19 -10.77 -4.86
CA GLU A 335 9.82 -11.45 -6.01
C GLU A 335 9.49 -12.95 -6.02
N GLN A 336 9.55 -13.65 -4.88
CA GLN A 336 9.24 -15.09 -4.82
C GLN A 336 7.73 -15.38 -4.69
N LYS A 337 6.89 -14.34 -4.51
CA LYS A 337 5.43 -14.46 -4.44
C LYS A 337 4.94 -15.38 -3.32
N LEU A 338 5.72 -15.50 -2.24
CA LEU A 338 5.25 -16.15 -1.03
C LEU A 338 4.18 -15.28 -0.38
N THR A 339 3.22 -15.92 0.29
CA THR A 339 2.33 -15.20 1.20
C THR A 339 3.15 -14.59 2.35
N PRO A 340 2.68 -13.50 2.97
CA PRO A 340 3.35 -12.89 4.11
C PRO A 340 3.67 -13.90 5.23
N ASP A 341 2.71 -14.76 5.59
CA ASP A 341 2.89 -15.85 6.57
C ASP A 341 4.04 -16.81 6.19
N GLN A 342 4.04 -17.32 4.96
CA GLN A 342 5.10 -18.20 4.48
C GLN A 342 6.48 -17.53 4.46
N ALA A 343 6.54 -16.24 4.10
CA ALA A 343 7.77 -15.47 4.11
C ALA A 343 8.29 -15.26 5.53
N ALA A 344 7.41 -14.87 6.46
CA ALA A 344 7.71 -14.70 7.87
C ALA A 344 8.23 -16.00 8.48
N LYS A 345 7.48 -17.10 8.34
CA LYS A 345 7.88 -18.43 8.80
C LYS A 345 9.28 -18.79 8.30
N LYS A 346 9.51 -18.62 7.00
CA LYS A 346 10.78 -18.97 6.36
C LYS A 346 11.94 -18.17 6.97
N TRP A 347 11.76 -16.90 7.29
CA TRP A 347 12.80 -16.09 7.96
C TRP A 347 12.96 -16.48 9.44
N ILE A 348 11.86 -16.65 10.17
CA ILE A 348 11.82 -17.03 11.60
C ILE A 348 12.54 -18.34 11.87
N ASP A 349 12.34 -19.36 11.03
CA ASP A 349 13.00 -20.67 11.15
C ASP A 349 14.55 -20.56 11.10
N ARG A 350 15.09 -19.55 10.42
CA ARG A 350 16.54 -19.32 10.27
C ARG A 350 17.13 -18.33 11.27
N HIS A 351 16.32 -17.48 11.88
CA HIS A 351 16.78 -16.34 12.70
C HIS A 351 16.36 -16.44 14.17
N ARG A 352 16.30 -17.66 14.71
CA ARG A 352 15.83 -17.95 16.07
C ARG A 352 16.55 -17.16 17.17
N SER A 353 17.86 -16.98 17.06
CA SER A 353 18.64 -16.18 18.02
C SER A 353 18.23 -14.72 18.02
N THR A 354 17.85 -14.19 16.86
CA THR A 354 17.45 -12.79 16.70
C THR A 354 16.09 -12.55 17.36
N TRP A 355 15.06 -13.29 16.94
CA TRP A 355 13.70 -12.96 17.37
C TRP A 355 13.37 -13.38 18.81
N LYS A 356 14.07 -14.39 19.34
CA LYS A 356 13.87 -14.79 20.75
C LYS A 356 14.24 -13.69 21.74
N ALA A 357 15.16 -12.80 21.38
CA ALA A 357 15.51 -11.67 22.23
C ALA A 357 14.39 -10.63 22.33
N TRP A 358 13.42 -10.64 21.41
CA TRP A 358 12.30 -9.71 21.41
C TRP A 358 11.15 -10.16 22.32
N LEU A 359 11.03 -11.46 22.58
CA LEU A 359 9.96 -11.97 23.41
C LEU A 359 10.11 -11.48 24.86
N PRO A 360 9.02 -11.05 25.50
CA PRO A 360 9.03 -10.72 26.93
C PRO A 360 9.42 -11.94 27.77
N LYS A 361 10.05 -11.70 28.92
CA LYS A 361 10.53 -12.73 29.85
C LYS A 361 9.47 -13.20 30.82
#